data_AF-A0A497KE56-F1
#
_entry.id   AF-A0A497KE56-F1
#
_cell.length_a   1.000
_cell.length_b   1.000
_cell.length_c   1.000
_cell.angle_alpha   90.00
_cell.angle_beta   90.00
_cell.angle_gamma   90.00
#
_symmetry.space_group_name_H-M   'P 1'
#
loop_
_entity.id
_entity.type
_entity.pdbx_description
1 polymer ?
#
loop_
_entity_poly.entity_id
_entity_poly.type
_entity_poly.pdbx_seq_one_letter_code
_entity_poly.pdbx_strand_id
1 'polypeptide(L)'
;MKIYLDELLFATANNIFLEPFVYQYLGPYKISPSCGPHTIKVEVYDNETGTLWHSYTHRFYVVVREDVSTYAGDNPDCFIDVMDLLRAAMAYGSYPGSLRWDPPCDVD
;
A
#
# COMPACT_ATOMS: atom_id res chain seq x y z
N MET A 1 -8.78 0.08 20.73
CA MET A 1 -8.84 0.45 19.30
C MET A 1 -8.84 -0.82 18.46
N LYS A 2 -9.68 -0.88 17.43
CA LYS A 2 -9.75 -2.00 16.49
C LYS A 2 -9.35 -1.50 15.11
N ILE A 3 -8.48 -2.25 14.44
CA ILE A 3 -7.98 -1.95 13.10
C ILE A 3 -8.49 -3.06 12.18
N TYR A 4 -9.13 -2.66 11.10
CA TYR A 4 -9.70 -3.53 10.10
C TYR A 4 -9.01 -3.30 8.76
N LEU A 5 -8.76 -4.37 8.03
CA LEU A 5 -8.33 -4.37 6.64
C LEU A 5 -9.44 -5.02 5.82
N ASP A 6 -10.01 -4.30 4.86
CA ASP A 6 -11.15 -4.76 4.04
C ASP A 6 -12.29 -5.31 4.88
N GLU A 7 -12.69 -4.57 5.91
CA GLU A 7 -13.71 -4.92 6.91
C GLU A 7 -13.38 -6.14 7.80
N LEU A 8 -12.25 -6.80 7.59
CA LEU A 8 -11.78 -7.90 8.45
C LEU A 8 -10.96 -7.35 9.61
N LEU A 9 -11.30 -7.75 10.83
CA LEU A 9 -10.54 -7.36 12.03
C LEU A 9 -9.11 -7.89 11.91
N PHE A 10 -8.16 -6.96 11.75
CA PHE A 10 -6.77 -7.27 11.53
C PHE A 10 -5.97 -7.22 12.84
N ALA A 11 -6.20 -6.20 13.66
CA ALA A 11 -5.50 -6.03 14.93
C ALA A 11 -6.36 -5.32 15.97
N THR A 12 -6.09 -5.63 17.24
CA THR A 12 -6.63 -4.87 18.37
C THR A 12 -5.46 -4.27 19.13
N ALA A 13 -5.52 -2.97 19.41
CA ALA A 13 -4.54 -2.27 20.23
C ALA A 13 -5.24 -1.64 21.43
N ASN A 14 -4.69 -1.88 22.61
CA ASN A 14 -5.22 -1.37 23.88
C ASN A 14 -4.35 -0.21 24.36
N ASN A 15 -4.97 0.77 25.04
CA ASN A 15 -4.30 1.87 25.74
C ASN A 15 -3.33 2.72 24.88
N ILE A 16 -3.68 3.00 23.63
CA ILE A 16 -2.94 4.01 22.84
C ILE A 16 -3.42 5.39 23.30
N PHE A 17 -2.54 6.12 23.97
CA PHE A 17 -2.71 7.55 24.26
C PHE A 17 -1.77 8.32 23.32
N LEU A 18 -2.35 9.19 22.49
CA LEU A 18 -1.61 10.08 21.59
C LEU A 18 -1.87 11.52 22.02
N GLU A 19 -0.81 12.22 22.38
CA GLU A 19 -0.86 13.67 22.52
C GLU A 19 -1.19 14.31 21.15
N PRO A 20 -1.87 15.47 21.13
CA PRO A 20 -2.17 16.18 19.89
C PRO A 20 -0.91 16.36 19.03
N PHE A 21 -1.04 16.11 17.72
CA PHE A 21 0.03 16.22 16.73
C PHE A 21 1.20 15.23 16.90
N VAL A 22 1.10 14.26 17.81
CA VAL A 22 2.05 13.16 17.93
C VAL A 22 1.52 11.96 17.15
N TYR A 23 2.41 11.26 16.45
CA TYR A 23 2.12 9.99 15.80
C TYR A 23 2.89 8.87 16.48
N GLN A 24 2.29 7.69 16.54
CA GLN A 24 2.95 6.46 16.94
C GLN A 24 2.89 5.48 15.77
N TYR A 25 4.04 4.99 15.33
CA TYR A 25 4.08 3.86 14.41
C TYR A 25 3.56 2.63 15.12
N LEU A 26 2.51 2.03 14.56
CA LEU A 26 2.03 0.73 15.00
C LEU A 26 2.58 -0.34 14.05
N GLY A 27 3.01 -1.48 14.59
CA GLY A 27 3.60 -2.58 13.82
C GLY A 27 4.81 -3.23 14.51
N PRO A 28 5.53 -4.12 13.81
CA PRO A 28 5.41 -4.46 12.39
C PRO A 28 4.15 -5.27 12.07
N TYR A 29 3.48 -4.92 10.98
CA TYR A 29 2.35 -5.67 10.44
C TYR A 29 2.82 -6.56 9.29
N LYS A 30 2.61 -7.88 9.40
CA LYS A 30 2.81 -8.80 8.28
C LYS A 30 1.52 -8.85 7.48
N ILE A 31 1.43 -8.05 6.44
CA ILE A 31 0.29 -8.03 5.53
C ILE A 31 0.81 -8.37 4.14
N SER A 32 0.15 -9.31 3.48
CA SER A 32 0.33 -9.58 2.05
C SER A 32 -1.02 -9.42 1.36
N PRO A 33 -1.57 -8.19 1.31
CA PRO A 33 -2.79 -7.95 0.57
C PRO A 33 -2.54 -8.26 -0.91
N SER A 34 -3.56 -8.79 -1.58
CA SER A 34 -3.57 -8.92 -3.03
C SER A 34 -3.37 -7.54 -3.68
N CYS A 35 -2.97 -7.48 -4.95
CA CYS A 35 -2.99 -6.20 -5.65
C CYS A 35 -4.44 -5.71 -5.81
N GLY A 36 -4.65 -4.40 -5.80
CA GLY A 36 -5.96 -3.79 -5.99
C GLY A 36 -6.33 -2.73 -4.94
N PRO A 37 -7.60 -2.30 -4.93
CA PRO A 37 -8.11 -1.34 -3.97
C PRO A 37 -8.35 -1.99 -2.60
N HIS A 38 -7.84 -1.35 -1.56
CA HIS A 38 -7.99 -1.78 -0.17
C HIS A 38 -8.49 -0.66 0.73
N THR A 39 -9.01 -1.06 1.89
CA THR A 39 -9.47 -0.13 2.92
C THR A 39 -8.87 -0.49 4.27
N ILE A 40 -8.31 0.52 4.95
CA ILE A 40 -7.96 0.41 6.36
C ILE A 40 -8.96 1.24 7.16
N LYS A 41 -9.62 0.58 8.11
CA LYS A 41 -10.60 1.21 8.98
C LYS A 41 -10.12 1.10 10.41
N VAL A 42 -10.11 2.23 11.11
CA VAL A 42 -9.71 2.32 12.52
C VAL A 42 -10.93 2.75 13.32
N GLU A 43 -11.25 1.97 14.34
CA GLU A 43 -12.34 2.25 15.27
C GLU A 43 -11.79 2.42 16.69
N VAL A 44 -12.11 3.57 17.29
CA VAL A 44 -11.74 3.93 18.65
C VAL A 44 -12.99 3.85 19.52
N TYR A 45 -12.87 3.10 20.61
CA TYR A 45 -13.95 2.86 21.55
C TYR A 45 -13.60 3.50 22.88
N ASP A 46 -14.62 4.04 23.55
CA ASP A 46 -14.53 4.47 24.94
C ASP A 46 -14.29 3.25 25.84
N ASN A 47 -13.30 3.34 26.72
CA ASN A 47 -12.84 2.19 27.51
C ASN A 47 -13.78 1.84 28.67
N GLU A 48 -14.58 2.80 29.16
CA GLU A 48 -15.48 2.61 30.31
C GLU A 48 -16.86 2.13 29.86
N THR A 49 -17.36 2.70 28.76
CA THR A 49 -18.72 2.45 28.25
C THR A 49 -18.75 1.43 27.11
N GLY A 50 -17.61 1.16 26.46
CA GLY A 50 -17.54 0.32 25.27
C GLY A 50 -18.18 0.94 24.02
N THR A 51 -18.57 2.21 24.08
CA THR A 51 -19.24 2.91 22.98
C THR A 51 -18.24 3.29 21.89
N LEU A 52 -18.63 3.21 20.62
CA LEU A 52 -17.78 3.70 19.52
C LEU A 52 -17.66 5.23 19.65
N TRP A 53 -16.44 5.70 19.87
CA TRP A 53 -16.14 7.12 20.02
C TRP A 53 -15.78 7.78 18.69
N HIS A 54 -14.97 7.11 17.89
CA HIS A 54 -14.54 7.64 16.59
C HIS A 54 -14.24 6.51 15.60
N SER A 55 -14.47 6.77 14.32
CA SER A 55 -14.05 5.89 13.25
C SER A 55 -13.43 6.68 12.09
N TYR A 56 -12.39 6.12 11.51
CA TYR A 56 -11.70 6.66 10.35
C TYR A 56 -11.48 5.54 9.33
N THR A 57 -11.86 5.79 8.08
CA THR A 57 -11.65 4.86 6.97
C THR A 57 -10.78 5.52 5.92
N HIS A 58 -9.66 4.88 5.58
CA HIS A 58 -8.78 5.32 4.52
C HIS A 58 -8.75 4.29 3.40
N ARG A 59 -8.90 4.76 2.16
CA ARG A 59 -8.79 3.96 0.95
C ARG A 59 -7.38 4.08 0.40
N PHE A 60 -6.76 2.96 0.07
CA PHE A 60 -5.44 2.91 -0.55
C PHE A 60 -5.42 1.84 -1.64
N TYR A 61 -4.40 1.86 -2.49
CA TYR A 61 -4.21 0.88 -3.55
C TYR A 61 -2.90 0.12 -3.28
N VAL A 62 -2.95 -1.19 -3.41
CA VAL A 62 -1.77 -2.05 -3.32
C VAL A 62 -1.42 -2.48 -4.73
N VAL A 63 -0.17 -2.30 -5.12
CA VAL A 63 0.37 -2.76 -6.39
C VAL A 63 1.66 -3.54 -6.14
N VAL A 64 2.11 -4.31 -7.14
CA VAL A 64 3.43 -4.95 -7.06
C VAL A 64 4.50 -3.87 -7.01
N ARG A 65 5.62 -4.15 -6.35
CA ARG A 65 6.69 -3.14 -6.15
C ARG A 65 7.21 -2.63 -7.49
N GLU A 66 7.22 -3.51 -8.47
CA GLU A 66 7.60 -3.31 -9.86
C GLU A 66 6.79 -2.17 -10.50
N ASP A 67 5.50 -2.03 -10.17
CA ASP A 67 4.61 -0.95 -10.66
C ASP A 67 4.90 0.41 -10.04
N VAL A 68 5.70 0.47 -8.96
CA VAL A 68 5.95 1.70 -8.19
C VAL A 68 7.37 2.22 -8.38
N SER A 69 8.28 1.40 -8.92
CA SER A 69 9.71 1.69 -8.96
C SER A 69 10.19 2.28 -10.28
N THR A 70 11.03 3.31 -10.20
CA THR A 70 11.72 3.93 -11.35
C THR A 70 12.73 2.99 -12.04
N TYR A 71 13.21 3.39 -13.23
CA TYR A 71 14.26 2.73 -14.04
C TYR A 71 15.49 2.23 -13.24
N ALA A 72 15.85 2.88 -12.13
CA ALA A 72 16.99 2.50 -11.30
C ALA A 72 16.66 1.48 -10.17
N GLY A 73 15.40 1.09 -9.98
CA GLY A 73 14.96 0.16 -8.92
C GLY A 73 15.09 0.68 -7.49
N ASP A 74 15.72 1.85 -7.31
CA ASP A 74 16.15 2.36 -6.01
C ASP A 74 15.17 3.35 -5.37
N ASN A 75 14.25 3.95 -6.14
CA ASN A 75 13.26 4.88 -5.58
C ASN A 75 11.87 4.66 -6.17
N PRO A 76 10.85 4.41 -5.32
CA PRO A 76 9.47 4.49 -5.74
C PRO A 76 9.08 5.96 -5.90
N ASP A 77 8.82 6.40 -7.13
CA ASP A 77 8.31 7.75 -7.36
C ASP A 77 6.78 7.78 -7.47
N CYS A 78 6.12 6.63 -7.67
CA CYS A 78 4.67 6.52 -7.81
C CYS A 78 4.10 7.42 -8.94
N PHE A 79 4.91 7.76 -9.94
CA PHE A 79 4.52 8.60 -11.07
C PHE A 79 4.89 7.90 -12.39
N ILE A 80 4.08 8.10 -13.43
CA ILE A 80 4.44 7.72 -14.79
C ILE A 80 5.09 8.94 -15.43
N ASP A 81 6.37 8.84 -15.75
CA ASP A 81 7.14 9.86 -16.45
C ASP A 81 7.47 9.48 -17.90
N VAL A 82 8.18 10.37 -18.60
CA VAL A 82 8.55 10.16 -20.01
C VAL A 82 9.53 8.99 -20.20
N MET A 83 10.32 8.66 -19.18
CA MET A 83 11.28 7.56 -19.20
C MET A 83 10.55 6.22 -19.09
N ASP A 84 9.47 6.13 -18.32
CA ASP A 84 8.61 4.94 -18.26
C ASP A 84 7.98 4.64 -19.63
N LEU A 85 7.43 5.68 -20.28
CA LEU A 85 6.90 5.59 -21.65
C LEU A 85 7.95 5.14 -22.68
N LEU A 86 9.16 5.70 -22.59
CA LEU A 86 10.26 5.35 -23.48
C LEU A 86 10.67 3.88 -23.28
N ARG A 87 10.79 3.43 -22.03
CA ARG A 87 11.15 2.05 -21.67
C ARG A 87 10.13 1.05 -22.20
N ALA A 88 8.84 1.32 -21.98
CA ALA A 88 7.75 0.51 -22.53
C ALA A 88 7.78 0.46 -24.06
N ALA A 89 8.04 1.59 -24.73
CA ALA A 89 8.17 1.64 -26.18
C ALA A 89 9.37 0.84 -26.71
N MET A 90 10.50 0.86 -25.98
CA MET A 90 11.70 0.08 -26.34
C MET A 90 11.51 -1.43 -26.16
N ALA A 91 10.74 -1.83 -25.14
CA ALA A 91 10.41 -3.21 -24.84
C ALA A 91 9.18 -3.74 -25.62
N TYR A 92 8.44 -2.88 -26.33
CA TYR A 92 7.21 -3.27 -27.01
C TYR A 92 7.42 -4.42 -28.01
N GLY A 93 6.60 -5.47 -27.88
CA GLY A 93 6.63 -6.66 -28.73
C GLY A 93 7.80 -7.61 -28.46
N SER A 94 8.59 -7.38 -27.41
CA SER A 94 9.61 -8.31 -26.93
C SER A 94 9.02 -9.34 -25.95
N TYR A 95 9.74 -10.43 -25.72
CA TYR A 95 9.32 -11.55 -24.86
C TYR A 95 10.53 -12.12 -24.09
N PRO A 96 10.33 -12.89 -23.00
CA PRO A 96 11.42 -13.48 -22.23
C PRO A 96 12.48 -14.16 -23.11
N GLY A 97 13.71 -13.65 -23.06
CA GLY A 97 14.83 -14.09 -23.90
C GLY A 97 15.12 -13.22 -25.13
N SER A 98 14.30 -12.21 -25.41
CA SER A 98 14.59 -11.19 -26.42
C SER A 98 15.60 -10.17 -25.91
N LEU A 99 16.44 -9.63 -26.80
CA LEU A 99 17.45 -8.63 -26.45
C LEU A 99 16.87 -7.35 -25.82
N ARG A 100 15.64 -7.00 -26.22
CA ARG A 100 14.94 -5.79 -25.78
C ARG A 100 13.91 -6.07 -24.67
N TRP A 101 13.84 -7.31 -24.20
CA TRP A 101 12.89 -7.66 -23.15
C TRP A 101 13.31 -7.06 -21.83
N ASP A 102 12.34 -6.44 -21.18
CA ASP A 102 12.52 -5.72 -19.93
C ASP A 102 11.44 -6.17 -18.95
N PRO A 103 11.78 -6.94 -17.90
CA PRO A 103 10.81 -7.54 -16.99
C PRO A 103 9.79 -6.56 -16.38
N PRO A 104 10.14 -5.32 -16.02
CA PRO A 104 9.17 -4.34 -15.49
C PRO A 104 8.20 -3.77 -16.53
N CYS A 105 8.43 -4.04 -17.83
CA CYS A 105 7.50 -3.68 -18.90
C CYS A 105 6.72 -4.88 -19.44
N ASP A 106 6.91 -6.06 -18.83
CA ASP A 106 6.18 -7.27 -19.17
C ASP A 106 4.85 -7.27 -18.41
N VAL A 107 3.84 -6.69 -19.04
CA VAL A 107 2.49 -6.57 -18.47
C VAL A 107 1.73 -7.85 -18.79
N ASP A 108 1.56 -8.72 -17.79
CA ASP A 108 0.69 -9.92 -17.87
C ASP A 108 -0.80 -9.57 -17.96
#